data_AF-A0A2U8E2V4-F1
#
_entry.id   AF-A0A2U8E2V4-F1
#
_cell.length_a   1.000
_cell.length_b   1.000
_cell.length_c   1.000
_cell.angle_alpha   90.00
_cell.angle_beta   90.00
_cell.angle_gamma   90.00
#
_symmetry.space_group_name_H-M   'P 1'
#
loop_
_entity.id
_entity.type
_entity.pdbx_description
1 polymer ?
#
loop_
_entity_poly.entity_id
_entity_poly.type
_entity_poly.pdbx_seq_one_letter_code
_entity_poly.pdbx_strand_id
1 'polypeptide(L)'
;MNKILPFILTTVIGFAVGVGAGVWIGRTPTIDAPPAGILDEVKDAPIGSSSPAPAAASAHREEAYRQIRAEMEDFRQKIILMKNSLRDQMDPILTPEQREHVKRWRERPPPPPQPAGTPAPARGRSKLWEGFDSAIVIMMVPVSLERLDESLGFTPEQKDAVHKLLLERRAKFLELVDTTPPPSFKVLKFAPPEAKVPPAK
;
A
#
# COMPACT_ATOMS: atom_id res chain seq x y z
N MET A 1 -43.88 7.40 18.86
CA MET A 1 -43.37 6.01 18.86
C MET A 1 -41.85 6.04 18.73
N ASN A 2 -41.17 5.45 19.72
CA ASN A 2 -39.81 5.81 20.12
C ASN A 2 -38.73 5.18 19.24
N LYS A 3 -38.21 5.94 18.25
CA LYS A 3 -37.08 5.55 17.39
C LYS A 3 -35.71 5.62 18.08
N ILE A 4 -35.66 6.10 19.32
CA ILE A 4 -34.43 6.24 20.11
C ILE A 4 -33.98 4.88 20.68
N LEU A 5 -34.94 4.01 21.01
CA LEU A 5 -34.66 2.69 21.57
C LEU A 5 -33.86 1.75 20.65
N PRO A 6 -34.17 1.61 19.34
CA PRO A 6 -33.37 0.76 18.46
C PRO A 6 -31.96 1.30 18.25
N PHE A 7 -31.75 2.62 18.28
CA PHE A 7 -30.42 3.20 18.07
C PHE A 7 -29.47 2.90 19.24
N ILE A 8 -29.96 3.05 20.47
CA ILE A 8 -29.19 2.72 21.69
C ILE A 8 -28.86 1.22 21.72
N LEU A 9 -29.80 0.36 21.35
CA LEU A 9 -29.60 -1.08 21.36
C LEU A 9 -28.49 -1.51 20.39
N THR A 10 -28.43 -0.94 19.18
CA THR A 10 -27.39 -1.27 18.20
C THR A 10 -26.01 -0.83 18.66
N THR A 11 -25.89 0.33 19.32
CA THR A 11 -24.60 0.81 19.86
C THR A 11 -24.09 -0.07 21.01
N VAL A 12 -24.98 -0.51 21.91
CA VAL A 12 -24.62 -1.39 23.02
C VAL A 12 -24.18 -2.78 22.52
N ILE A 13 -24.88 -3.32 21.51
CA ILE A 13 -24.51 -4.61 20.90
C ILE A 13 -23.15 -4.51 20.20
N GLY A 14 -22.89 -3.44 19.43
CA GLY A 14 -21.60 -3.22 18.78
C GLY A 14 -20.43 -3.12 19.77
N PHE A 15 -20.64 -2.42 20.89
CA PHE A 15 -19.64 -2.30 21.94
C PHE A 15 -19.38 -3.62 22.68
N ALA A 16 -20.43 -4.41 22.95
CA ALA A 16 -20.32 -5.71 23.61
C ALA A 16 -19.54 -6.75 22.76
N VAL A 17 -19.71 -6.75 21.43
CA VAL A 17 -18.96 -7.62 20.52
C VAL A 17 -17.48 -7.22 20.49
N GLY A 18 -17.16 -5.93 20.53
CA GLY A 18 -15.78 -5.43 20.59
C GLY A 18 -15.04 -5.80 21.88
N VAL A 19 -15.71 -5.72 23.04
CA VAL A 19 -15.11 -6.08 24.34
C VAL A 19 -14.96 -7.60 24.50
N GLY A 20 -15.90 -8.39 23.99
CA GLY A 20 -15.84 -9.86 24.04
C GLY A 20 -14.63 -10.45 23.30
N ALA A 21 -14.24 -9.87 22.16
CA ALA A 21 -13.06 -10.32 21.40
C ALA A 21 -11.74 -10.05 22.15
N GLY A 22 -11.66 -8.97 22.93
CA GLY A 22 -10.45 -8.62 23.70
C GLY A 22 -10.18 -9.56 24.88
N VAL A 23 -11.23 -10.08 25.52
CA VAL A 23 -11.09 -10.97 26.68
C VAL A 23 -10.67 -12.39 26.29
N TRP A 24 -10.92 -12.82 25.05
CA TRP A 24 -10.58 -14.17 24.58
C TRP A 24 -9.09 -14.35 24.22
N ILE A 25 -8.39 -13.26 23.90
CA ILE A 25 -6.94 -13.26 23.61
C ILE A 25 -6.08 -13.38 24.88
N GLY A 26 -6.63 -13.09 26.06
CA GLY A 26 -5.90 -13.15 27.33
C GLY A 26 -5.79 -14.54 27.99
N ARG A 27 -6.24 -15.63 27.34
CA ARG A 27 -6.34 -16.98 27.97
C ARG A 27 -5.38 -18.05 27.44
N THR A 28 -4.45 -17.74 26.54
CA THR A 28 -3.41 -18.72 26.18
C THR A 28 -2.27 -18.72 27.22
N PRO A 29 -1.83 -19.89 27.70
CA PRO A 29 -0.87 -20.00 28.80
C PRO A 29 0.47 -19.34 28.47
N THR A 30 1.07 -18.71 29.48
CA THR A 30 2.46 -18.27 29.52
C THR A 30 3.37 -19.40 29.04
N ILE A 31 4.09 -19.16 27.95
CA ILE A 31 5.13 -20.03 27.43
C ILE A 31 6.16 -20.23 28.55
N ASP A 32 6.38 -21.48 28.96
CA ASP A 32 7.42 -21.86 29.91
C ASP A 32 8.76 -21.29 29.47
N ALA A 33 9.51 -20.75 30.43
CA ALA A 33 10.86 -20.28 30.19
C ALA A 33 11.70 -21.42 29.59
N PRO A 34 12.39 -21.20 28.45
CA PRO A 34 13.25 -22.22 27.89
C PRO A 34 14.35 -22.56 28.91
N PRO A 35 14.76 -23.85 28.99
CA PRO A 35 15.73 -24.31 29.96
C PRO A 35 16.99 -23.41 29.93
N ALA A 36 17.38 -22.95 31.11
CA ALA A 36 18.65 -22.28 31.32
C ALA A 36 19.78 -23.23 30.91
N GLY A 37 20.34 -23.03 29.72
CA GLY A 37 21.28 -24.00 29.18
C GLY A 37 22.03 -23.53 27.96
N ILE A 38 22.61 -22.32 27.98
CA ILE A 38 23.78 -21.95 27.14
C ILE A 38 24.57 -20.75 27.72
N LEU A 39 24.41 -20.44 29.01
CA LEU A 39 25.04 -19.28 29.67
C LEU A 39 26.43 -19.57 30.26
N ASP A 40 27.03 -20.73 29.98
CA ASP A 40 28.32 -21.12 30.59
C ASP A 40 29.53 -20.97 29.65
N GLU A 41 29.34 -20.73 28.34
CA GLU A 41 30.46 -20.69 27.37
C GLU A 41 30.82 -19.29 26.83
N VAL A 42 30.14 -18.21 27.27
CA VAL A 42 30.38 -16.83 26.73
C VAL A 42 31.13 -15.94 27.72
N LYS A 43 32.05 -16.50 28.51
CA LYS A 43 32.90 -15.68 29.41
C LYS A 43 34.19 -15.17 28.76
N ASP A 44 34.61 -15.73 27.62
CA ASP A 44 35.95 -15.47 27.06
C ASP A 44 36.02 -14.92 25.61
N ALA A 45 34.91 -14.45 25.03
CA ALA A 45 34.97 -13.84 23.69
C ALA A 45 35.34 -12.33 23.77
N PRO A 46 36.48 -11.89 23.19
CA PRO A 46 36.87 -10.49 23.21
C PRO A 46 35.90 -9.62 22.39
N ILE A 47 35.45 -8.53 23.00
CA ILE A 47 34.63 -7.49 22.41
C ILE A 47 35.43 -6.84 21.26
N GLY A 48 35.10 -7.17 20.00
CA GLY A 48 35.72 -6.50 18.84
C GLY A 48 35.60 -7.18 17.48
N SER A 49 35.11 -8.42 17.36
CA SER A 49 34.97 -9.06 16.06
C SER A 49 33.63 -8.71 15.39
N SER A 50 33.62 -7.63 14.61
CA SER A 50 32.67 -7.53 13.50
C SER A 50 33.01 -8.64 12.51
N SER A 51 32.37 -9.79 12.66
CA SER A 51 32.50 -10.89 11.70
C SER A 51 31.93 -10.40 10.37
N PRO A 52 32.74 -10.26 9.30
CA PRO A 52 32.21 -9.90 8.00
C PRO A 52 31.24 -11.00 7.58
N ALA A 53 30.01 -10.63 7.25
CA ALA A 53 29.10 -11.56 6.61
C ALA A 53 29.82 -12.16 5.37
N PRO A 54 29.81 -13.50 5.19
CA PRO A 54 30.57 -14.11 4.11
C PRO A 54 30.09 -13.55 2.77
N ALA A 55 31.02 -13.21 1.87
CA ALA A 55 30.74 -12.58 0.57
C ALA A 55 29.71 -13.35 -0.30
N ALA A 56 29.56 -14.66 -0.07
CA ALA A 56 28.51 -15.47 -0.69
C ALA A 56 27.09 -15.05 -0.23
N ALA A 57 26.90 -14.66 1.02
CA ALA A 57 25.62 -14.19 1.55
C ALA A 57 25.20 -12.83 0.97
N SER A 58 26.17 -11.95 0.62
CA SER A 58 25.87 -10.69 -0.07
C SER A 58 25.54 -10.90 -1.55
N ALA A 59 26.21 -11.83 -2.25
CA ALA A 59 25.93 -12.12 -3.65
C ALA A 59 24.52 -12.69 -3.86
N HIS A 60 24.10 -13.67 -3.05
CA HIS A 60 22.74 -14.22 -3.10
C HIS A 60 21.66 -13.17 -2.77
N ARG A 61 21.97 -12.22 -1.89
CA ARG A 61 21.06 -11.12 -1.56
C ARG A 61 20.91 -10.15 -2.74
N GLU A 62 22.00 -9.81 -3.43
CA GLU A 62 21.94 -8.97 -4.63
C GLU A 62 21.14 -9.61 -5.76
N GLU A 63 21.32 -10.92 -5.98
CA GLU A 63 20.55 -11.69 -6.96
C GLU A 63 19.06 -11.69 -6.63
N ALA A 64 18.69 -11.92 -5.36
CA ALA A 64 17.31 -11.84 -4.90
C ALA A 64 16.69 -10.45 -5.11
N TYR A 65 17.44 -9.37 -4.84
CA TYR A 65 16.97 -8.02 -5.12
C TYR A 65 16.80 -7.73 -6.62
N ARG A 66 17.68 -8.26 -7.48
CA ARG A 66 17.53 -8.12 -8.94
C ARG A 66 16.27 -8.83 -9.43
N GLN A 67 15.99 -10.04 -8.94
CA GLN A 67 14.77 -10.77 -9.26
C GLN A 67 13.52 -10.02 -8.80
N ILE A 68 13.50 -9.53 -7.54
CA ILE A 68 12.38 -8.74 -7.01
C ILE A 68 12.15 -7.47 -7.83
N ARG A 69 13.21 -6.76 -8.24
CA ARG A 69 13.08 -5.57 -9.10
C ARG A 69 12.48 -5.90 -10.46
N ALA A 70 12.89 -7.02 -11.07
CA ALA A 70 12.34 -7.47 -12.34
C ALA A 70 10.85 -7.82 -12.22
N GLU A 71 10.46 -8.56 -11.16
CA GLU A 71 9.05 -8.88 -10.87
C GLU A 71 8.23 -7.60 -10.60
N MET A 72 8.79 -6.61 -9.90
CA MET A 72 8.12 -5.32 -9.67
C MET A 72 7.91 -4.53 -10.95
N GLU A 73 8.89 -4.55 -11.87
CA GLU A 73 8.76 -3.84 -13.14
C GLU A 73 7.71 -4.49 -14.05
N ASP A 74 7.67 -5.82 -14.13
CA ASP A 74 6.62 -6.53 -14.86
C ASP A 74 5.22 -6.21 -14.31
N PHE A 75 5.07 -6.24 -12.98
CA PHE A 75 3.82 -5.86 -12.32
C PHE A 75 3.44 -4.39 -12.61
N ARG A 76 4.42 -3.48 -12.61
CA ARG A 76 4.23 -2.07 -12.95
C ARG A 76 3.75 -1.90 -14.39
N GLN A 77 4.31 -2.64 -15.34
CA GLN A 77 3.88 -2.60 -16.74
C GLN A 77 2.42 -3.03 -16.89
N LYS A 78 2.01 -4.11 -16.21
CA LYS A 78 0.61 -4.58 -16.19
C LYS A 78 -0.35 -3.51 -15.64
N ILE A 79 0.05 -2.79 -14.58
CA ILE A 79 -0.73 -1.65 -14.07
C ILE A 79 -0.84 -0.52 -15.11
N ILE A 80 0.25 -0.19 -15.80
CA ILE A 80 0.25 0.86 -16.84
C ILE A 80 -0.72 0.50 -17.97
N LEU A 81 -0.77 -0.76 -18.38
CA LEU A 81 -1.73 -1.24 -19.39
C LEU A 81 -3.18 -1.08 -18.93
N MET A 82 -3.51 -1.46 -17.69
CA MET A 82 -4.86 -1.25 -17.13
C MET A 82 -5.25 0.24 -17.08
N LYS A 83 -4.29 1.11 -16.76
CA LYS A 83 -4.53 2.57 -16.76
C LYS A 83 -4.83 3.09 -18.16
N ASN A 84 -4.05 2.67 -19.16
CA ASN A 84 -4.27 3.09 -20.54
C ASN A 84 -5.62 2.57 -21.05
N SER A 85 -5.96 1.32 -20.77
CA SER A 85 -7.27 0.75 -21.12
C SER A 85 -8.43 1.54 -20.53
N LEU A 86 -8.38 1.95 -19.24
CA LEU A 86 -9.41 2.81 -18.66
C LEU A 86 -9.55 4.12 -19.43
N ARG A 87 -8.44 4.75 -19.81
CA ARG A 87 -8.44 6.01 -20.56
C ARG A 87 -9.09 5.83 -21.93
N ASP A 88 -8.72 4.78 -22.64
CA ASP A 88 -9.24 4.48 -23.98
C ASP A 88 -10.75 4.20 -23.92
N GLN A 89 -11.21 3.53 -22.87
CA GLN A 89 -12.64 3.29 -22.61
C GLN A 89 -13.41 4.55 -22.16
N MET A 90 -12.72 5.50 -21.52
CA MET A 90 -13.30 6.79 -21.12
C MET A 90 -13.47 7.75 -22.30
N ASP A 91 -12.55 7.73 -23.27
CA ASP A 91 -12.52 8.66 -24.40
C ASP A 91 -13.87 8.83 -25.15
N PRO A 92 -14.64 7.77 -25.44
CA PRO A 92 -15.96 7.90 -26.07
C PRO A 92 -17.05 8.43 -25.13
N ILE A 93 -16.87 8.36 -23.81
CA ILE A 93 -17.82 8.88 -22.81
C ILE A 93 -17.67 10.40 -22.65
N LEU A 94 -16.46 10.91 -22.85
CA LEU A 94 -16.11 12.31 -22.64
C LEU A 94 -16.60 13.21 -23.78
N THR A 95 -16.87 14.47 -23.47
CA THR A 95 -17.04 15.53 -24.47
C THR A 95 -15.68 15.91 -25.09
N PRO A 96 -15.66 16.56 -26.27
CA PRO A 96 -14.41 17.04 -26.87
C PRO A 96 -13.59 17.93 -25.92
N GLU A 97 -14.25 18.81 -25.17
CA GLU A 97 -13.59 19.72 -24.21
C GLU A 97 -12.98 18.96 -23.03
N GLN A 98 -13.69 17.96 -22.50
CA GLN A 98 -13.20 17.09 -21.43
C GLN A 98 -11.98 16.28 -21.91
N ARG A 99 -11.98 15.76 -23.15
CA ARG A 99 -10.83 15.05 -23.74
C ARG A 99 -9.59 15.93 -23.80
N GLU A 100 -9.72 17.18 -24.25
CA GLU A 100 -8.61 18.13 -24.27
C GLU A 100 -8.11 18.48 -22.86
N HIS A 101 -8.99 18.50 -21.86
CA HIS A 101 -8.57 18.64 -20.46
C HIS A 101 -7.73 17.44 -19.99
N VAL A 102 -8.18 16.21 -20.26
CA VAL A 102 -7.44 14.99 -19.92
C VAL A 102 -6.08 14.94 -20.64
N LYS A 103 -6.03 15.35 -21.91
CA LYS A 103 -4.78 15.44 -22.69
C LYS A 103 -3.77 16.41 -22.04
N ARG A 104 -4.23 17.59 -21.60
CA ARG A 104 -3.38 18.56 -20.89
C ARG A 104 -2.80 18.00 -19.59
N TRP A 105 -3.55 17.17 -18.85
CA TRP A 105 -2.99 16.52 -17.66
C TRP A 105 -1.89 15.52 -18.00
N ARG A 106 -2.00 14.83 -19.13
CA ARG A 106 -0.98 13.88 -19.60
C ARG A 106 0.30 14.58 -20.02
N GLU A 107 0.17 15.73 -20.68
CA GLU A 107 1.30 16.51 -21.18
C GLU A 107 1.96 17.36 -20.10
N ARG A 108 1.35 17.46 -18.91
CA ARG A 108 1.90 18.23 -17.79
C ARG A 108 3.25 17.64 -17.36
N PRO A 109 4.37 18.39 -17.49
CA PRO A 109 5.67 17.90 -17.05
C PRO A 109 5.67 17.68 -15.53
N PRO A 110 6.48 16.72 -15.04
CA PRO A 110 6.65 16.52 -13.61
C PRO A 110 7.15 17.82 -12.96
N PRO A 111 6.73 18.12 -11.72
CA PRO A 111 7.23 19.29 -11.02
C PRO A 111 8.76 19.19 -10.87
N PRO A 112 9.50 20.32 -10.95
CA PRO A 112 10.94 20.29 -10.81
C PRO A 112 11.34 19.74 -9.43
N PRO A 113 12.49 19.05 -9.32
CA PRO A 113 12.99 18.55 -8.06
C PRO A 113 13.14 19.72 -7.08
N GLN A 114 12.53 19.61 -5.90
CA GLN A 114 12.67 20.64 -4.87
C GLN A 114 14.12 20.65 -4.37
N PRO A 115 14.72 21.83 -4.19
CA PRO A 115 16.08 21.94 -3.67
C PRO A 115 16.14 21.34 -2.26
N ALA A 116 17.19 20.55 -2.02
CA ALA A 116 17.45 19.94 -0.72
C ALA A 116 17.67 21.05 0.32
N GLY A 117 16.78 21.17 1.30
CA GLY A 117 16.92 22.14 2.40
C GLY A 117 15.74 23.10 2.57
N THR A 118 14.82 23.19 1.60
CA THR A 118 13.56 23.90 1.84
C THR A 118 12.67 23.01 2.70
N PRO A 119 12.18 23.46 3.88
CA PRO A 119 11.13 22.73 4.57
C PRO A 119 9.97 22.61 3.59
N ALA A 120 9.67 21.36 3.18
CA ALA A 120 8.56 21.12 2.31
C ALA A 120 7.36 21.82 2.95
N PRO A 121 6.65 22.73 2.25
CA PRO A 121 5.41 23.27 2.80
C PRO A 121 4.58 22.05 3.20
N ALA A 122 3.86 22.12 4.32
CA ALA A 122 3.06 21.03 4.86
C ALA A 122 1.98 20.57 3.84
N ARG A 123 2.41 19.91 2.76
CA ARG A 123 1.62 19.33 1.70
C ARG A 123 1.36 17.91 2.15
N GLY A 124 0.51 17.79 3.16
CA GLY A 124 0.15 16.52 3.78
C GLY A 124 -0.61 15.55 2.86
N ARG A 125 -0.75 15.79 1.56
CA ARG A 125 -1.59 14.96 0.68
C ARG A 125 -1.16 14.84 -0.80
N SER A 126 -0.06 15.41 -1.32
CA SER A 126 0.16 15.38 -2.81
C SER A 126 0.98 14.20 -3.33
N LYS A 127 1.98 13.69 -2.60
CA LYS A 127 2.90 12.68 -3.15
C LYS A 127 2.29 11.29 -3.36
N LEU A 128 1.32 10.89 -2.54
CA LEU A 128 0.58 9.62 -2.70
C LEU A 128 -0.32 9.61 -3.96
N TRP A 129 -0.59 10.80 -4.52
CA TRP A 129 -1.66 11.03 -5.50
C TRP A 129 -1.18 11.74 -6.77
N GLU A 130 0.11 12.11 -6.85
CA GLU A 130 0.73 12.75 -8.02
C GLU A 130 0.83 11.81 -9.23
N GLY A 131 0.56 10.53 -9.04
CA GLY A 131 0.10 9.64 -10.09
C GLY A 131 -1.22 9.00 -9.68
N PHE A 132 -2.18 8.95 -10.59
CA PHE A 132 -3.25 7.93 -10.60
C PHE A 132 -2.70 6.49 -10.74
N ASP A 133 -1.40 6.31 -10.49
CA ASP A 133 -0.55 5.18 -10.83
C ASP A 133 -0.27 4.28 -9.62
N SER A 134 -0.73 4.67 -8.43
CA SER A 134 -0.61 3.82 -7.25
C SER A 134 -1.75 2.79 -7.21
N ALA A 135 -1.40 1.55 -6.89
CA ALA A 135 -2.36 0.47 -6.64
C ALA A 135 -3.48 0.88 -5.65
N ILE A 136 -3.16 1.77 -4.70
CA ILE A 136 -4.08 2.33 -3.71
C ILE A 136 -5.21 3.10 -4.41
N VAL A 137 -4.90 3.93 -5.40
CA VAL A 137 -5.90 4.71 -6.15
C VAL A 137 -6.83 3.79 -6.94
N ILE A 138 -6.33 2.68 -7.49
CA ILE A 138 -7.16 1.69 -8.19
C ILE A 138 -8.24 1.10 -7.25
N MET A 139 -7.89 0.90 -5.99
CA MET A 139 -8.82 0.35 -4.98
C MET A 139 -9.84 1.35 -4.46
N MET A 140 -9.53 2.65 -4.49
CA MET A 140 -10.38 3.72 -4.00
C MET A 140 -11.30 4.27 -5.11
N VAL A 141 -12.27 3.46 -5.54
CA VAL A 141 -13.21 3.83 -6.61
C VAL A 141 -14.02 5.09 -6.31
N PRO A 142 -14.66 5.26 -5.13
CA PRO A 142 -15.46 6.45 -4.84
C PRO A 142 -14.65 7.74 -4.93
N VAL A 143 -13.47 7.74 -4.29
CA VAL A 143 -12.55 8.89 -4.28
C VAL A 143 -12.05 9.22 -5.69
N SER A 144 -11.76 8.19 -6.50
CA SER A 144 -11.34 8.39 -7.89
C SER A 144 -12.46 9.02 -8.73
N LEU A 145 -13.69 8.55 -8.55
CA LEU A 145 -14.86 9.06 -9.27
C LEU A 145 -15.17 10.51 -8.90
N GLU A 146 -15.22 10.83 -7.60
CA GLU A 146 -15.43 12.19 -7.10
C GLU A 146 -14.41 13.16 -7.67
N ARG A 147 -13.13 12.78 -7.69
CA ARG A 147 -12.06 13.64 -8.22
C ARG A 147 -12.17 13.85 -9.73
N LEU A 148 -12.49 12.80 -10.50
CA LEU A 148 -12.72 12.94 -11.94
C LEU A 148 -13.93 13.83 -12.22
N ASP A 149 -14.99 13.70 -11.42
CA ASP A 149 -16.20 14.52 -11.51
C ASP A 149 -15.91 16.00 -11.18
N GLU A 150 -15.20 16.27 -10.07
CA GLU A 150 -14.77 17.63 -9.70
C GLU A 150 -13.96 18.34 -10.78
N SER A 151 -13.22 17.57 -11.58
CA SER A 151 -12.24 18.09 -12.53
C SER A 151 -12.75 18.14 -13.98
N LEU A 152 -13.67 17.25 -14.35
CA LEU A 152 -14.24 17.18 -15.70
C LEU A 152 -15.72 17.60 -15.75
N GLY A 153 -16.40 17.70 -14.61
CA GLY A 153 -17.82 18.05 -14.50
C GLY A 153 -18.70 17.04 -15.24
N PHE A 154 -18.80 15.82 -14.74
CA PHE A 154 -19.52 14.77 -15.45
C PHE A 154 -21.04 14.99 -15.39
N THR A 155 -21.73 14.63 -16.47
CA THR A 155 -23.19 14.43 -16.40
C THR A 155 -23.49 13.17 -15.56
N PRO A 156 -24.72 13.00 -15.06
CA PRO A 156 -25.11 11.79 -14.32
C PRO A 156 -24.83 10.50 -15.11
N GLU A 157 -25.14 10.51 -16.41
CA GLU A 157 -24.91 9.38 -17.31
C GLU A 157 -23.42 9.07 -17.49
N GLN A 158 -22.59 10.11 -17.68
CA GLN A 158 -21.14 9.95 -17.76
C GLN A 158 -20.57 9.42 -16.44
N LYS A 159 -21.03 9.94 -15.30
CA LYS A 159 -20.59 9.53 -13.98
C LYS A 159 -20.88 8.05 -13.71
N ASP A 160 -22.07 7.58 -14.07
CA ASP A 160 -22.44 6.16 -13.95
C ASP A 160 -21.61 5.27 -14.88
N ALA A 161 -21.33 5.72 -16.11
CA ALA A 161 -20.49 4.99 -17.04
C ALA A 161 -19.04 4.89 -16.53
N VAL A 162 -18.44 6.00 -16.09
CA VAL A 162 -17.09 6.03 -15.51
C VAL A 162 -17.02 5.20 -14.22
N HIS A 163 -18.06 5.23 -13.38
CA HIS A 163 -18.14 4.40 -12.18
C HIS A 163 -18.03 2.91 -12.51
N LYS A 164 -18.76 2.44 -13.53
CA LYS A 164 -18.67 1.04 -14.00
C LYS A 164 -17.27 0.69 -14.49
N LEU A 165 -16.63 1.57 -15.26
CA LEU A 165 -15.25 1.35 -15.72
C LEU A 165 -14.25 1.26 -14.56
N LEU A 166 -14.41 2.11 -13.53
CA LEU A 166 -13.55 2.06 -12.35
C LEU A 166 -13.73 0.76 -11.56
N LEU A 167 -14.96 0.24 -11.45
CA LEU A 167 -15.24 -1.05 -10.84
C LEU A 167 -14.64 -2.21 -11.64
N GLU A 168 -14.78 -2.20 -12.96
CA GLU A 168 -14.19 -3.20 -13.84
C GLU A 168 -12.65 -3.20 -13.72
N ARG A 169 -12.03 -2.02 -13.74
CA ARG A 169 -10.59 -1.88 -13.51
C ARG A 169 -10.18 -2.44 -12.16
N ARG A 170 -10.94 -2.17 -11.10
CA ARG A 170 -10.66 -2.71 -9.76
C ARG A 170 -10.75 -4.24 -9.74
N ALA A 171 -11.75 -4.83 -10.39
CA ALA A 171 -11.87 -6.28 -10.49
C ALA A 171 -10.66 -6.91 -11.20
N LYS A 172 -10.24 -6.36 -12.35
CA LYS A 172 -9.03 -6.78 -13.09
C LYS A 172 -7.77 -6.64 -12.25
N PHE A 173 -7.65 -5.57 -11.47
CA PHE A 173 -6.53 -5.37 -10.58
C PHE A 173 -6.48 -6.42 -9.45
N LEU A 174 -7.64 -6.76 -8.87
CA LEU A 174 -7.72 -7.82 -7.86
C LEU A 174 -7.33 -9.18 -8.43
N GLU A 175 -7.82 -9.53 -9.62
CA GLU A 175 -7.43 -10.75 -10.32
C GLU A 175 -5.92 -10.79 -10.60
N LEU A 176 -5.32 -9.66 -10.99
CA LEU A 176 -3.87 -9.56 -11.17
C LEU A 176 -3.11 -9.77 -9.85
N VAL A 177 -3.60 -9.23 -8.74
CA VAL A 177 -2.99 -9.40 -7.41
C VAL A 177 -3.13 -10.84 -6.91
N ASP A 178 -4.28 -11.47 -7.17
CA ASP A 178 -4.55 -12.86 -6.78
C ASP A 178 -3.68 -13.85 -7.56
N THR A 179 -3.47 -13.60 -8.85
CA THR A 179 -2.60 -14.43 -9.71
C THR A 179 -1.11 -14.14 -9.55
N THR A 180 -0.75 -12.89 -9.29
CA THR A 180 0.63 -12.41 -9.18
C THR A 180 0.79 -11.59 -7.89
N PRO A 181 0.97 -12.24 -6.72
CA PRO A 181 1.08 -11.52 -5.46
C PRO A 181 2.28 -10.57 -5.50
N PRO A 182 2.13 -9.31 -5.04
CA PRO A 182 3.19 -8.32 -5.11
C PRO A 182 4.47 -8.86 -4.46
N PRO A 183 5.64 -8.73 -5.11
CA PRO A 183 6.88 -9.27 -4.58
C PRO A 183 7.31 -8.60 -3.27
N SER A 184 6.72 -7.45 -2.91
CA SER A 184 6.87 -6.84 -1.58
C SER A 184 6.46 -7.77 -0.43
N PHE A 185 5.53 -8.70 -0.65
CA PHE A 185 5.21 -9.75 0.33
C PHE A 185 6.37 -10.74 0.55
N LYS A 186 7.25 -10.90 -0.44
CA LYS A 186 8.46 -11.74 -0.34
C LYS A 186 9.62 -11.01 0.37
N VAL A 187 9.64 -9.67 0.37
CA VAL A 187 10.74 -8.86 0.93
C VAL A 187 10.90 -9.05 2.45
N LEU A 188 9.82 -9.27 3.19
CA LEU A 188 9.88 -9.57 4.64
C LEU A 188 10.69 -10.82 4.96
N LYS A 189 10.82 -11.77 4.03
CA LYS A 189 11.63 -12.98 4.21
C LYS A 189 13.15 -12.72 4.09
N PHE A 190 13.54 -11.56 3.59
CA PHE A 190 14.95 -11.17 3.37
C PHE A 190 15.42 -10.03 4.28
N ALA A 191 14.56 -9.55 5.19
CA ALA A 191 14.98 -8.60 6.21
C ALA A 191 16.02 -9.28 7.13
N PRO A 192 17.19 -8.65 7.37
CA PRO A 192 18.12 -9.15 8.38
C PRO A 192 17.41 -9.14 9.74
N PRO A 193 17.64 -10.15 10.63
CA PRO A 193 17.23 -10.02 12.02
C PRO A 193 17.92 -8.76 12.58
N GLU A 194 17.14 -7.78 13.02
CA GLU A 194 17.67 -6.50 13.46
C GLU A 194 18.70 -6.67 14.58
N ALA A 195 19.82 -5.99 14.39
CA ALA A 195 20.72 -5.58 15.45
C ALA A 195 19.91 -4.90 16.57
N LYS A 196 19.93 -5.50 17.77
CA LYS A 196 19.35 -4.90 18.97
C LYS A 196 19.98 -3.52 19.22
N VAL A 197 19.22 -2.46 18.95
CA VAL A 197 19.51 -1.12 19.45
C VAL A 197 19.35 -1.16 20.98
N PRO A 198 20.36 -0.78 21.77
CA PRO A 198 20.24 -0.73 23.22
C PRO A 198 19.27 0.40 23.64
N PRO A 199 18.45 0.21 24.69
CA PRO A 199 17.68 1.32 25.25
C PRO A 199 18.63 2.37 25.83
N ALA A 200 18.38 3.64 25.48
CA ALA A 200 19.04 4.78 26.08
C ALA A 200 18.81 4.78 27.61
N LYS A 201 19.87 5.10 28.34
CA LYS A 201 19.89 5.23 29.80
C LYS A 201 19.01 6.37 30.28
#